data_AF-A0A3S3MYU9-F1
#
_entry.id   AF-A0A3S3MYU9-F1
#
_cell.length_a   1.000
_cell.length_b   1.000
_cell.length_c   1.000
_cell.angle_alpha   90.00
_cell.angle_beta   90.00
_cell.angle_gamma   90.00
#
_symmetry.space_group_name_H-M   'P 1'
#
loop_
_entity.id
_entity.type
_entity.pdbx_description
1 polymer ?
#
loop_
_entity_poly.entity_id
_entity_poly.type
_entity_poly.pdbx_seq_one_letter_code
_entity_poly.pdbx_strand_id
1 'polypeptide(L)' 'MNLQIRDPRARELARELAAKRKISMTEAVIEALESELKRESGRIPLAERLAAIANDFKAKAGQGGRAVNKDEIDEMWGHS' A
#
# COMPACT_ATOMS: atom_id res chain seq x y z
N MET A 1 7.13 -17.96 23.90
CA MET A 1 7.23 -16.72 24.72
C MET A 1 5.82 -16.22 25.00
N ASN A 2 5.54 -15.76 26.23
CA ASN A 2 4.22 -15.26 26.63
C ASN A 2 4.13 -13.75 26.35
N LEU A 3 3.21 -13.31 25.50
CA LEU A 3 3.05 -11.89 25.18
C LEU A 3 2.28 -11.21 26.32
N GLN A 4 2.95 -10.40 27.14
CA GLN A 4 2.29 -9.61 28.17
C GLN A 4 1.93 -8.22 27.63
N ILE A 5 0.66 -8.05 27.23
CA ILE A 5 0.11 -6.75 26.85
C ILE A 5 -0.17 -5.96 28.14
N ARG A 6 0.68 -4.98 28.44
CA ARG A 6 0.56 -4.12 29.64
C ARG A 6 -0.37 -2.93 29.44
N ASP A 7 -0.55 -2.51 28.19
CA ASP A 7 -1.45 -1.40 27.86
C ASP A 7 -2.91 -1.89 27.86
N PRO A 8 -3.81 -1.25 28.63
CA PRO A 8 -5.21 -1.69 28.74
C PRO A 8 -5.96 -1.55 27.40
N ARG A 9 -5.65 -0.53 26.58
CA ARG A 9 -6.30 -0.32 25.28
C ARG A 9 -5.91 -1.40 24.29
N ALA A 10 -4.63 -1.77 24.25
CA ALA A 10 -4.16 -2.87 23.40
C ALA A 10 -4.85 -4.20 23.77
N ARG A 11 -5.11 -4.42 25.06
CA ARG A 11 -5.83 -5.62 25.53
C ARG A 11 -7.30 -5.62 25.11
N GLU A 12 -7.97 -4.49 25.17
CA GLU A 12 -9.35 -4.35 24.70
C GLU A 12 -9.48 -4.58 23.19
N LEU A 13 -8.59 -3.98 22.39
CA LEU A 13 -8.55 -4.18 20.94
C LEU A 13 -8.30 -5.66 20.58
N ALA A 14 -7.33 -6.30 21.24
CA ALA A 14 -7.05 -7.72 21.04
C ALA A 14 -8.25 -8.60 21.40
N ARG A 15 -8.96 -8.27 22.50
CA ARG A 15 -10.16 -9.00 22.94
C ARG A 15 -11.31 -8.84 21.95
N GLU A 16 -11.56 -7.63 21.48
CA GLU A 16 -12.62 -7.35 20.50
C GLU A 16 -12.34 -8.09 19.18
N LEU A 17 -11.10 -8.05 18.72
CA LEU A 17 -10.70 -8.73 17.48
C LEU A 17 -10.85 -10.25 17.60
N ALA A 18 -10.40 -10.82 18.72
CA ALA A 18 -10.56 -12.24 19.03
C ALA A 18 -12.04 -12.65 19.10
N ALA A 19 -12.89 -11.85 19.74
CA ALA A 19 -14.33 -12.11 19.82
C ALA A 19 -15.00 -12.07 18.43
N LYS A 20 -14.65 -11.10 17.59
CA LYS A 20 -15.17 -10.98 16.21
C LYS A 20 -14.74 -12.15 15.34
N ARG A 21 -13.50 -12.63 15.49
CA ARG A 21 -12.92 -13.72 14.68
C ARG A 21 -13.15 -15.11 15.27
N LYS A 22 -13.63 -15.21 16.52
CA LYS A 22 -13.82 -16.46 17.28
C LYS A 22 -12.53 -17.29 17.43
N ILE A 23 -11.41 -16.60 17.64
CA ILE A 23 -10.08 -17.18 17.83
C ILE A 23 -9.51 -16.75 19.19
N SER A 24 -8.38 -17.32 19.62
CA SER A 24 -7.74 -16.89 20.85
C SER A 24 -7.20 -15.46 20.76
N MET A 25 -7.04 -14.81 21.90
CA MET A 25 -6.46 -13.45 21.97
C MET A 25 -5.05 -13.40 21.38
N THR A 26 -4.25 -14.45 21.60
CA THR A 26 -2.90 -14.56 21.04
C THR A 26 -2.92 -14.69 19.52
N GLU A 27 -3.78 -15.55 18.98
CA GLU A 27 -3.93 -15.71 17.52
C GLU A 27 -4.40 -14.41 16.87
N ALA A 28 -5.39 -13.73 17.45
CA ALA A 28 -5.89 -12.46 16.93
C ALA A 28 -4.79 -11.38 16.86
N VAL A 29 -3.90 -11.33 17.84
CA VAL A 29 -2.78 -10.38 17.86
C VAL A 29 -1.75 -10.75 16.79
N ILE A 30 -1.38 -12.03 16.67
CA ILE A 30 -0.42 -12.50 15.67
C ILE A 30 -0.94 -12.18 14.26
N GLU A 31 -2.18 -12.57 13.95
CA GLU A 31 -2.78 -12.33 12.64
C GLU A 31 -2.88 -10.84 12.30
N ALA A 32 -3.20 -9.99 13.29
CA ALA A 32 -3.28 -8.55 13.09
C ALA A 32 -1.92 -7.96 12.74
N LEU A 33 -0.86 -8.37 13.45
CA LEU A 33 0.50 -7.92 13.22
C LEU A 33 1.02 -8.42 11.87
N GLU A 34 0.81 -9.69 11.53
CA GLU A 34 1.19 -10.25 10.22
C GLU A 34 0.47 -9.53 9.08
N SER A 35 -0.82 -9.23 9.25
CA SER A 35 -1.60 -8.49 8.26
C SER A 35 -1.05 -7.08 8.04
N GLU A 36 -0.67 -6.39 9.12
CA GLU A 36 -0.12 -5.03 9.03
C GLU A 36 1.28 -5.04 8.43
N LEU A 37 2.15 -5.97 8.85
CA LEU A 37 3.47 -6.14 8.26
C LEU A 37 3.38 -6.50 6.78
N LYS A 38 2.40 -7.32 6.37
CA LYS A 38 2.14 -7.61 4.96
C LYS A 38 1.66 -6.38 4.20
N ARG A 39 0.78 -5.55 4.80
CA ARG A 39 0.36 -4.27 4.19
C ARG A 39 1.53 -3.32 4.02
N GLU A 40 2.40 -3.22 5.01
CA GLU A 40 3.57 -2.34 4.98
C GLU A 40 4.64 -2.87 4.02
N SER A 41 4.89 -4.18 4.00
CA SER A 41 5.84 -4.82 3.07
C SER A 41 5.34 -4.81 1.63
N GLY A 42 4.02 -4.91 1.45
CA GLY A 42 3.35 -4.78 0.15
C GLY A 42 3.11 -3.33 -0.27
N ARG A 43 3.53 -2.35 0.53
CA ARG A 43 3.43 -0.94 0.19
C ARG A 43 4.45 -0.63 -0.90
N ILE A 44 4.03 -0.78 -2.15
CA ILE A 44 4.84 -0.45 -3.31
C ILE A 44 5.27 1.02 -3.19
N PRO A 45 6.58 1.32 -3.17
CA PRO A 45 7.08 2.69 -3.15
C PRO A 45 6.44 3.54 -4.24
N LEU A 46 6.24 4.83 -3.98
CA LEU A 46 5.62 5.73 -4.95
C LEU A 46 6.36 5.69 -6.30
N ALA A 47 7.70 5.63 -6.28
CA ALA A 47 8.52 5.53 -7.47
C ALA A 47 8.18 4.28 -8.31
N GLU A 48 8.01 3.11 -7.68
CA GLU A 48 7.64 1.87 -8.37
C GLU A 48 6.21 1.91 -8.91
N ARG A 49 5.27 2.52 -8.18
CA ARG A 49 3.90 2.75 -8.66
C ARG A 49 3.87 3.67 -9.87
N LEU A 50 4.66 4.74 -9.87
CA LEU A 50 4.79 5.66 -11.00
C LEU A 50 5.45 4.99 -12.20
N ALA A 51 6.49 4.17 -11.96
CA ALA A 51 7.14 3.40 -13.01
C ALA A 51 6.17 2.41 -13.67
N ALA A 52 5.31 1.74 -12.90
CA ALA A 52 4.28 0.85 -13.45
C ALA A 52 3.29 1.60 -14.37
N ILE A 53 2.83 2.78 -13.94
CA ILE A 53 1.93 3.63 -14.74
C ILE A 53 2.62 4.11 -16.02
N ALA A 54 3.87 4.58 -15.92
CA ALA A 54 4.65 5.02 -17.07
C ALA A 54 4.86 3.88 -18.09
N ASN A 55 5.14 2.67 -17.61
CA ASN A 55 5.26 1.48 -18.45
C ASN A 55 3.94 1.12 -19.14
N ASP A 56 2.80 1.23 -18.45
CA ASP A 56 1.48 0.99 -19.05
C ASP A 56 1.17 2.01 -20.16
N PHE A 57 1.45 3.30 -19.93
CA PHE A 57 1.29 4.32 -20.97
C PHE A 57 2.23 4.10 -22.16
N LYS A 58 3.48 3.70 -21.90
CA LYS A 58 4.42 3.36 -22.97
C LYS A 58 3.95 2.16 -23.78
N ALA A 59 3.40 1.14 -23.14
CA ALA A 59 2.82 -0.02 -23.83
C ALA A 59 1.61 0.38 -24.70
N LYS A 60 0.74 1.27 -24.19
CA LYS A 60 -0.41 1.80 -24.93
C LYS A 60 -0.03 2.68 -26.12
N ALA A 61 1.09 3.38 -26.06
CA ALA A 61 1.58 4.21 -27.17
C ALA A 61 1.93 3.38 -28.43
N GLY A 62 2.24 2.08 -28.27
CA GLY A 62 2.50 1.18 -29.38
C GLY A 62 3.64 1.65 -30.30
N GLN A 63 3.61 1.24 -31.58
CA GLN A 63 4.61 1.66 -32.58
C GLN A 63 4.51 3.14 -33.00
N GLY A 64 3.44 3.84 -32.62
CA GLY A 64 3.21 5.26 -32.91
C GLY A 64 3.63 6.21 -31.78
N GLY A 65 4.23 5.69 -30.71
CA GLY A 65 4.70 6.50 -29.59
C GLY A 65 5.83 7.44 -30.03
N ARG A 66 5.60 8.75 -29.91
CA ARG A 66 6.61 9.78 -30.14
C ARG A 66 7.01 10.44 -28.83
N ALA A 67 8.26 10.89 -28.75
CA ALA A 67 8.66 11.79 -27.67
C ALA A 67 7.94 13.13 -27.87
N VAL A 68 7.31 13.62 -26.80
CA VAL A 68 6.76 14.97 -26.73
C VAL A 68 7.84 15.83 -26.08
N ASN A 69 8.21 16.93 -26.73
CA ASN A 69 9.21 17.84 -26.17
C ASN A 69 8.58 18.74 -25.10
N LYS A 70 9.43 19.48 -24.37
CA LYS A 70 8.98 20.31 -23.26
C LYS A 70 8.00 21.40 -23.71
N ASP A 71 8.27 22.06 -24.84
CA ASP A 71 7.44 23.16 -25.33
C ASP A 71 6.03 22.68 -25.68
N GLU A 72 5.90 21.50 -26.29
CA GLU A 72 4.62 20.85 -26.56
C GLU A 72 3.89 20.44 -25.27
N ILE A 73 4.61 19.98 -24.24
CA ILE A 73 4.02 19.70 -22.92
C ILE A 73 3.50 21.00 -22.30
N ASP A 74 4.30 22.05 -22.29
CA ASP A 74 3.93 23.32 -21.68
C ASP A 74 2.68 23.90 -22.40
N GLU A 75 2.61 23.82 -23.73
CA GLU A 75 1.43 24.20 -24.53
C GLU A 75 0.18 23.36 -24.18
N MET A 76 0.32 22.03 -24.05
CA MET A 76 -0.78 21.14 -23.68
C MET A 76 -1.37 21.42 -22.29
N TRP A 77 -0.56 21.98 -21.39
CA TRP A 77 -0.94 22.28 -20.01
C TRP A 77 -1.25 23.78 -19.79
N GLY A 78 -1.26 24.59 -20.86
CA GLY A 78 -1.60 26.01 -20.80
C GLY A 78 -0.52 26.88 -20.15
N HIS A 79 0.72 26.38 -20.08
CA HIS A 79 1.89 27.16 -19.70
C HIS A 79 2.49 27.75 -20.98
N SER A 80 2.15 29.00 -21.29
CA SER A 80 2.76 29.80 -22.38
C SER A 80 3.89 30.67 -21.84
#